data_AF-A0A1G5STF4-F1
#
_entry.id   AF-A0A1G5STF4-F1
#
_cell.length_a   1.000
_cell.length_b   1.000
_cell.length_c   1.000
_cell.angle_alpha   90.00
_cell.angle_beta   90.00
_cell.angle_gamma   90.00
#
_symmetry.space_group_name_H-M   'P 1'
#
loop_
_entity.id
_entity.type
_entity.pdbx_description
1 polymer ?
#
loop_
_entity_poly.entity_id
_entity_poly.type
_entity_poly.pdbx_seq_one_letter_code
_entity_poly.pdbx_strand_id
1 'polypeptide(L)'
;MVQPRLTGLEFSWFTKCQMMASNYAQHWEMVLEPDLESLVQAVASDARTSFTGPQSMRRVAERLTLAADAIAAASDDQAQDADVRREGARCTAALQYLASQLESAATGVEAWKHLSASAPETDQVPSA
;
A
#
# COMPACT_ATOMS: atom_id res chain seq x y z
N MET A 1 1.35 -17.10 -14.54
CA MET A 1 1.30 -17.55 -13.13
C MET A 1 0.00 -17.04 -12.53
N VAL A 2 -0.74 -17.86 -11.77
CA VAL A 2 -1.97 -17.41 -11.09
C VAL A 2 -1.56 -16.66 -9.83
N GLN A 3 -1.94 -15.38 -9.72
CA GLN A 3 -1.67 -14.64 -8.49
C GLN A 3 -2.56 -15.15 -7.35
N PRO A 4 -2.01 -15.32 -6.14
CA PRO A 4 -2.80 -15.69 -4.99
C PRO A 4 -3.89 -14.63 -4.73
N ARG A 5 -5.05 -15.10 -4.27
CA ARG A 5 -6.12 -14.21 -3.82
C ARG A 5 -5.64 -13.42 -2.60
N LEU A 6 -6.01 -12.15 -2.56
CA LEU A 6 -5.80 -11.33 -1.36
C LEU A 6 -6.66 -11.90 -0.22
N THR A 7 -6.09 -11.97 0.98
CA THR A 7 -6.81 -12.22 2.22
C THR A 7 -7.77 -11.07 2.54
N GLY A 8 -8.66 -11.23 3.53
CA GLY A 8 -9.61 -10.18 3.90
C GLY A 8 -8.95 -8.84 4.28
N LEU A 9 -7.83 -8.90 5.01
CA LEU A 9 -7.09 -7.71 5.42
C LEU A 9 -6.40 -7.04 4.22
N GLU A 10 -5.72 -7.83 3.39
CA GLU A 10 -5.06 -7.34 2.18
C GLU A 10 -6.07 -6.73 1.19
N PHE A 11 -7.24 -7.35 1.04
CA PHE A 11 -8.30 -6.84 0.19
C PHE A 11 -8.84 -5.50 0.70
N SER A 12 -8.96 -5.33 2.02
CA SER A 12 -9.36 -4.06 2.62
C SER A 12 -8.34 -2.95 2.33
N TRP A 13 -7.06 -3.22 2.55
CA TRP A 13 -5.99 -2.25 2.26
C TRP A 13 -5.91 -1.91 0.77
N PHE A 14 -5.95 -2.92 -0.09
CA PHE A 14 -5.95 -2.74 -1.54
C PHE A 14 -7.11 -1.86 -2.01
N THR A 15 -8.34 -2.16 -1.57
CA THR A 15 -9.52 -1.37 -1.93
C THR A 15 -9.41 0.08 -1.45
N LYS A 16 -8.89 0.32 -0.23
CA LYS A 16 -8.65 1.69 0.27
C LYS A 16 -7.64 2.46 -0.59
N CYS A 17 -6.56 1.80 -1.00
CA CYS A 17 -5.54 2.37 -1.88
C CYS A 17 -6.15 2.75 -3.24
N GLN A 18 -6.96 1.86 -3.83
CA GLN A 18 -7.65 2.15 -5.10
C GLN A 18 -8.63 3.31 -4.98
N MET A 19 -9.47 3.34 -3.94
CA MET A 19 -10.41 4.45 -3.72
C MET A 19 -9.68 5.78 -3.59
N MET A 20 -8.56 5.83 -2.86
CA MET A 20 -7.76 7.03 -2.70
C MET A 20 -7.15 7.49 -4.04
N ALA A 21 -6.58 6.56 -4.81
CA ALA A 21 -6.01 6.87 -6.12
C ALA A 21 -7.07 7.40 -7.10
N SER A 22 -8.27 6.79 -7.13
CA SER A 22 -9.40 7.26 -7.93
C SER A 22 -9.86 8.65 -7.50
N ASN A 23 -9.97 8.90 -6.19
CA ASN A 23 -10.36 10.20 -5.66
C ASN A 23 -9.36 11.30 -6.07
N TYR A 24 -8.06 11.02 -5.97
CA TYR A 24 -7.01 11.94 -6.41
C TYR A 24 -6.99 12.19 -7.93
N ALA A 25 -7.35 11.17 -8.71
CA ALA A 25 -7.47 11.31 -10.16
C ALA A 25 -8.63 12.25 -10.54
N GLN A 26 -9.75 12.16 -9.80
CA GLN A 26 -10.97 12.93 -10.04
C GLN A 26 -10.93 14.35 -9.48
N HIS A 27 -10.21 14.58 -8.39
CA HIS A 27 -10.14 15.88 -7.71
C HIS A 27 -8.76 16.53 -7.86
N TRP A 28 -8.69 17.50 -8.77
CA TRP A 28 -7.41 18.01 -9.26
C TRP A 28 -6.70 18.95 -8.28
N GLU A 29 -7.47 19.57 -7.40
CA GLU A 29 -6.98 20.46 -6.34
C GLU A 29 -6.47 19.67 -5.11
N MET A 30 -6.69 18.35 -5.07
CA MET A 30 -6.28 17.52 -3.95
C MET A 30 -4.76 17.34 -3.94
N VAL A 31 -4.15 17.51 -2.77
CA VAL A 31 -2.74 17.20 -2.53
C VAL A 31 -2.65 15.75 -2.05
N LEU A 32 -1.89 14.93 -2.77
CA LEU A 32 -1.86 13.48 -2.58
C LEU A 32 -1.11 13.06 -1.29
N GLU A 33 -0.02 13.74 -0.96
CA GLU A 33 0.94 13.28 0.07
C GLU A 33 0.37 13.07 1.49
N PRO A 34 -0.36 14.02 2.11
CA PRO A 34 -0.76 13.89 3.52
C PRO A 34 -1.80 12.76 3.76
N ASP A 35 -2.73 12.59 2.83
CA ASP A 35 -3.76 11.55 2.92
C ASP A 35 -3.16 10.16 2.63
N LEU A 36 -2.18 10.09 1.73
CA LEU A 36 -1.45 8.86 1.46
C LEU A 36 -0.56 8.42 2.62
N GLU A 37 0.17 9.36 3.24
CA GLU A 37 1.01 9.04 4.39
C GLU A 37 0.17 8.47 5.55
N SER A 38 -0.99 9.09 5.80
CA SER A 38 -1.94 8.62 6.81
C SER A 38 -2.44 7.19 6.53
N LEU A 39 -2.77 6.89 5.26
CA LEU A 39 -3.18 5.55 4.85
C LEU A 39 -2.05 4.52 5.01
N VAL A 40 -0.84 4.84 4.53
CA VAL A 40 0.34 3.97 4.63
C VAL A 40 0.68 3.68 6.09
N GLN A 41 0.61 4.70 6.95
CA GLN A 41 0.86 4.56 8.38
C GLN A 41 -0.18 3.66 9.07
N ALA A 42 -1.47 3.78 8.70
CA ALA A 42 -2.51 2.89 9.21
C ALA A 42 -2.25 1.42 8.80
N VAL A 43 -1.91 1.18 7.52
CA VAL A 43 -1.55 -0.16 7.03
C VAL A 43 -0.32 -0.71 7.75
N ALA A 44 0.72 0.11 7.94
CA ALA A 44 1.92 -0.30 8.66
C ALA A 44 1.62 -0.65 10.13
N SER A 45 0.73 0.10 10.79
CA SER A 45 0.28 -0.18 12.15
C SER A 45 -0.43 -1.53 12.25
N ASP A 46 -1.38 -1.80 11.34
CA ASP A 46 -2.07 -3.09 11.27
C ASP A 46 -1.09 -4.25 10.97
N ALA A 47 -0.10 -4.01 10.10
CA ALA A 47 0.90 -5.01 9.74
C ALA A 47 1.87 -5.34 10.89
N ARG A 48 2.15 -4.40 11.80
CA ARG A 48 2.97 -4.66 12.99
C ARG A 48 2.34 -5.74 13.88
N THR A 49 1.03 -5.71 14.05
CA THR A 49 0.29 -6.64 14.93
C THR A 49 -0.07 -7.96 14.23
N SER A 50 -0.08 -8.00 12.89
CA SER A 50 -0.37 -9.21 12.11
C SER A 50 0.85 -10.11 11.89
N PHE A 51 0.74 -11.43 12.04
CA PHE A 51 1.84 -12.38 11.81
C PHE A 51 2.48 -12.24 10.42
N THR A 52 1.68 -12.18 9.35
CA THR A 52 2.15 -12.06 7.97
C THR A 52 2.26 -10.61 7.48
N GLY A 53 2.24 -9.62 8.38
CA GLY A 53 2.10 -8.19 8.05
C GLY A 53 2.99 -7.69 6.91
N PRO A 54 4.34 -7.72 7.03
CA PRO A 54 5.25 -7.25 5.99
C PRO A 54 5.05 -7.93 4.64
N GLN A 55 4.88 -9.26 4.63
CA GLN A 55 4.64 -10.01 3.40
C GLN A 55 3.27 -9.64 2.77
N SER A 56 2.27 -9.38 3.59
CA SER A 56 0.93 -8.97 3.14
C SER A 56 0.96 -7.58 2.51
N MET A 57 1.73 -6.64 3.09
CA MET A 57 1.97 -5.32 2.50
C MET A 57 2.64 -5.42 1.12
N ARG A 58 3.69 -6.25 0.99
CA ARG A 58 4.37 -6.48 -0.29
C ARG A 58 3.41 -7.05 -1.36
N ARG A 59 2.54 -8.00 -1.00
CA ARG A 59 1.51 -8.53 -1.91
C ARG A 59 0.51 -7.48 -2.36
N VAL A 60 0.11 -6.57 -1.44
CA VAL A 60 -0.77 -5.46 -1.80
C VAL A 60 -0.07 -4.47 -2.72
N ALA A 61 1.19 -4.13 -2.45
CA ALA A 61 1.99 -3.27 -3.32
C ALA A 61 2.11 -3.84 -4.74
N GLU A 62 2.44 -5.13 -4.87
CA GLU A 62 2.49 -5.81 -6.17
C GLU A 62 1.14 -5.71 -6.90
N ARG A 63 0.03 -5.92 -6.18
CA ARG A 63 -1.31 -5.81 -6.77
C ARG A 63 -1.66 -4.39 -7.22
N LEU A 64 -1.17 -3.37 -6.53
CA LEU A 64 -1.35 -1.97 -6.93
C LEU A 64 -0.57 -1.65 -8.21
N THR A 65 0.68 -2.13 -8.32
CA THR A 65 1.48 -2.00 -9.54
C THR A 65 0.76 -2.61 -10.73
N LEU A 66 0.23 -3.82 -10.58
CA LEU A 66 -0.52 -4.50 -11.64
C LEU A 66 -1.81 -3.76 -12.03
N ALA A 67 -2.48 -3.16 -11.06
CA ALA A 67 -3.65 -2.33 -11.34
C ALA A 67 -3.26 -1.06 -12.12
N ALA A 68 -2.14 -0.43 -11.77
CA ALA A 68 -1.59 0.72 -12.47
C ALA A 68 -1.21 0.37 -13.92
N ASP A 69 -0.53 -0.77 -14.13
CA ASP A 69 -0.14 -1.25 -15.45
C ASP A 69 -1.36 -1.54 -16.33
N ALA A 70 -2.42 -2.13 -15.75
CA ALA A 70 -3.67 -2.38 -16.48
C ALA A 70 -4.37 -1.10 -16.93
N ILE A 71 -4.35 -0.04 -16.10
CA ILE A 71 -4.90 1.27 -16.46
C ILE A 71 -4.07 1.93 -17.57
N ALA A 72 -2.74 1.86 -17.46
CA ALA A 72 -1.84 2.40 -18.47
C ALA A 72 -2.04 1.71 -19.83
N ALA A 73 -2.07 0.38 -19.87
CA ALA A 73 -2.33 -0.38 -21.09
C ALA A 73 -3.69 -0.06 -21.72
N ALA A 74 -4.74 0.04 -20.90
CA ALA A 74 -6.08 0.40 -21.39
C ALA A 74 -6.14 1.84 -21.95
N SER A 75 -5.27 2.73 -21.49
CA SER A 75 -5.19 4.12 -21.97
C SER A 75 -4.44 4.23 -23.29
N ASP A 76 -3.47 3.34 -23.55
CA ASP A 76 -2.71 3.28 -24.81
C ASP A 76 -3.51 2.64 -25.95
N ASP A 77 -4.34 1.64 -25.64
CA ASP A 77 -5.13 0.89 -26.63
C ASP A 77 -6.35 1.67 -27.19
N GLN A 78 -6.76 2.77 -26.55
CA GLN A 78 -7.98 3.49 -26.91
C GLN A 78 -7.71 4.92 -27.40
N ALA A 79 -8.42 5.33 -28.45
CA ALA A 79 -8.56 6.74 -28.83
C ALA A 79 -9.44 7.48 -27.79
N GLN A 80 -8.89 7.66 -26.59
CA GLN A 80 -9.56 8.32 -25.47
C GLN A 80 -9.44 9.84 -25.55
N ASP A 81 -10.45 10.49 -24.98
CA ASP A 81 -10.42 11.92 -24.70
C ASP A 81 -9.17 12.30 -23.87
N ALA A 82 -8.68 13.52 -24.05
CA ALA A 82 -7.48 13.99 -23.36
C ALA A 82 -7.63 14.02 -21.83
N ASP A 83 -8.83 14.33 -21.33
CA ASP A 83 -9.09 14.38 -19.90
C ASP A 83 -9.11 12.99 -19.28
N VAL A 84 -9.69 12.00 -19.99
CA VAL A 84 -9.70 10.59 -19.55
C VAL A 84 -8.28 10.03 -19.47
N ARG A 85 -7.44 10.30 -20.47
CA ARG A 85 -6.02 9.88 -20.44
C ARG A 85 -5.27 10.52 -19.28
N ARG A 86 -5.56 11.78 -18.97
CA ARG A 86 -4.94 12.49 -17.86
C ARG A 86 -5.38 11.94 -16.50
N GLU A 87 -6.67 11.65 -16.34
CA GLU A 87 -7.21 10.98 -15.14
C GLU A 87 -6.56 9.61 -14.95
N GLY A 88 -6.48 8.81 -16.03
CA GLY A 88 -5.79 7.52 -16.04
C GLY A 88 -4.33 7.64 -15.60
N ALA A 89 -3.57 8.58 -16.18
CA ALA A 89 -2.18 8.82 -15.81
C ALA A 89 -2.02 9.24 -14.34
N ARG A 90 -2.90 10.09 -13.80
CA ARG A 90 -2.90 10.48 -12.38
C ARG A 90 -3.20 9.31 -11.47
N CYS A 91 -4.18 8.48 -11.82
CA CYS A 91 -4.53 7.28 -11.07
C CYS A 91 -3.35 6.30 -11.04
N THR A 92 -2.73 6.03 -12.19
CA THR A 92 -1.53 5.20 -12.31
C THR A 92 -0.39 5.71 -11.44
N ALA A 93 -0.10 7.02 -11.48
CA ALA A 93 0.95 7.62 -10.65
C ALA A 93 0.67 7.47 -9.15
N ALA A 94 -0.58 7.68 -8.72
CA ALA A 94 -0.96 7.52 -7.31
C ALA A 94 -0.85 6.06 -6.84
N LEU A 95 -1.27 5.10 -7.67
CA LEU A 95 -1.15 3.67 -7.37
C LEU A 95 0.31 3.22 -7.27
N GLN A 96 1.18 3.68 -8.18
CA GLN A 96 2.61 3.38 -8.16
C GLN A 96 3.31 3.97 -6.92
N TYR A 97 2.97 5.21 -6.56
CA TYR A 97 3.48 5.84 -5.36
C TYR A 97 3.05 5.07 -4.10
N LEU A 98 1.77 4.71 -4.00
CA LEU A 98 1.24 3.87 -2.91
C LEU A 98 1.96 2.53 -2.82
N ALA A 99 2.18 1.85 -3.95
CA ALA A 99 2.92 0.59 -3.99
C ALA A 99 4.32 0.76 -3.40
N SER A 100 5.07 1.77 -3.86
CA SER A 100 6.42 2.06 -3.36
C SER A 100 6.44 2.36 -1.87
N GLN A 101 5.50 3.17 -1.38
CA GLN A 101 5.39 3.50 0.04
C GLN A 101 5.06 2.28 0.90
N LEU A 102 4.20 1.37 0.41
CA LEU A 102 3.88 0.13 1.11
C LEU A 102 5.07 -0.83 1.15
N GLU A 103 5.87 -0.92 0.08
CA GLU A 103 7.11 -1.72 0.09
C GLU A 103 8.15 -1.18 1.07
N SER A 104 8.34 0.14 1.08
CA SER A 104 9.22 0.83 2.03
C SER A 104 8.76 0.59 3.47
N ALA A 105 7.47 0.82 3.75
CA ALA A 105 6.89 0.62 5.06
C ALA A 105 6.95 -0.86 5.51
N ALA A 106 6.80 -1.82 4.59
CA ALA A 106 6.94 -3.24 4.90
C ALA A 106 8.34 -3.56 5.45
N THR A 107 9.37 -2.96 4.86
CA THR A 107 10.77 -3.09 5.33
C THR A 107 10.93 -2.50 6.73
N GLY A 108 10.33 -1.34 7.00
CA GLY A 108 10.32 -0.74 8.33
C GLY A 108 9.60 -1.59 9.39
N VAL A 109 8.48 -2.22 9.03
CA VAL A 109 7.74 -3.13 9.93
C VAL A 109 8.55 -4.40 10.20
N GLU A 110 9.19 -4.98 9.19
CA GLU A 110 10.05 -6.15 9.32
C GLU A 110 11.21 -5.88 10.28
N ALA A 111 11.92 -4.75 10.11
CA ALA A 111 12.98 -4.31 11.00
C ALA A 111 12.50 -4.11 12.45
N TRP A 112 11.33 -3.46 12.64
CA TRP A 112 10.74 -3.27 13.96
C TRP A 112 10.41 -4.60 14.66
N LYS A 113 9.89 -5.58 13.92
CA LYS A 113 9.60 -6.92 14.47
C LYS A 113 10.87 -7.64 14.89
N HIS A 114 11.93 -7.58 14.08
CA HIS A 114 13.22 -8.19 14.42
C HIS A 114 13.82 -7.58 15.70
N LEU A 115 13.76 -6.25 15.84
CA LEU A 115 14.21 -5.55 17.04
C LEU A 115 13.38 -5.93 18.27
N SER A 116 12.05 -5.98 18.12
CA SER A 116 11.13 -6.33 19.21
C SER A 116 11.32 -7.78 19.68
N ALA A 117 11.61 -8.70 18.76
CA ALA A 117 11.92 -10.09 19.07
C ALA A 117 13.29 -10.29 19.73
N SER A 118 14.22 -9.33 19.54
CA SER A 118 15.57 -9.39 20.10
C SER A 118 15.69 -8.66 21.45
N ALA A 119 14.63 -8.03 21.95
CA ALA A 119 14.62 -7.36 23.24
C ALA A 119 14.69 -8.42 24.36
N PRO A 120 15.74 -8.45 25.20
CA PRO A 120 15.82 -9.40 26.29
C PRO A 120 14.72 -9.12 27.32
N GLU A 121 13.94 -10.14 27.67
CA GLU A 121 13.10 -10.16 28.87
C GLU A 121 13.99 -9.90 30.09
N THR A 122 14.08 -8.65 30.50
CA THR A 122 14.67 -8.27 31.79
C THR A 122 13.57 -8.35 32.83
N ASP A 123 13.09 -9.56 33.08
CA ASP A 123 12.25 -9.86 34.24
C ASP A 123 13.18 -10.08 35.45
N GLN A 124 13.67 -8.98 36.02
CA GLN A 124 14.21 -9.00 37.37
C GLN A 124 13.03 -9.01 38.34
N VAL A 125 12.65 -10.21 38.77
CA VAL A 125 11.87 -10.39 40.00
C VAL A 125 12.83 -10.18 41.18
N PRO A 126 12.68 -9.13 42.01
CA PRO A 126 13.39 -9.07 43.27
C PRO A 126 12.72 -10.08 44.22
N SER A 127 13.45 -11.12 44.59
CA SER A 127 13.06 -12.01 45.69
C SER A 127 12.99 -11.22 46.99
N ALA A 128 11.85 -11.29 47.67
CA ALA A 128 11.67 -10.89 49.06
C ALA A 128 11.64 -12.14 49.95
#